data_AF-A0A9W6A067-F1
#
_entry.id   AF-A0A9W6A067-F1
#
_cell.length_a   1.000
_cell.length_b   1.000
_cell.length_c   1.000
_cell.angle_alpha   90.00
_cell.angle_beta   90.00
_cell.angle_gamma   90.00
#
_symmetry.space_group_name_H-M   'P 1'
#
loop_
_entity.id
_entity.type
_entity.pdbx_description
1 polymer ?
#
loop_
_entity_poly.entity_id
_entity_poly.type
_entity_poly.pdbx_seq_one_letter_code
_entity_poly.pdbx_strand_id
1 'polypeptide(L)'
;MNLTVSVPEGSSNHGDPNLICTPPKWYDYILFFFTNYLAHAATIVSVPGQSVTETICVGVAALLAPSSGIMRAMEVFIRRPVFRSRNPMEQAAAAMALCMVVKTNWVADEYGGAIEINTTEHPWMINRVTLVRHLANIHGHFHLPEGYWFGYVPASLRLVPREKERKHPWAKRPRSEWGSTGEPQAQIRHKLLLGDAAVHTLEGVGERRPTRPPQKQPQRLHTALAASYNIPKAFVSLAQAIWAIITLYRSRGNQIDEYGYAAFGLTVASYAYMSIINLIATCLTPEYPAIYMVRTSIMDEAEENGAVIVGEVADIHLDPNQEVKYDADHTTDFAWICGFLFSLPPLAIVGGLSRFATGNSSLLERGFTMAWLATGLFAGLWVYLILGYIYVLHPSLTRPGMEARAHSIASLLFFTLTVVVPLAAPAVGGFVVVAKMLSEYGMCVDLS
;
A
#
# COMPACT_ATOMS: atom_id res chain seq x y z
N MET A 1 53.35 -21.27 -9.85
CA MET A 1 53.73 -20.75 -8.52
C MET A 1 52.74 -21.33 -7.52
N ASN A 2 53.19 -22.00 -6.47
CA ASN A 2 52.31 -22.46 -5.40
C ASN A 2 52.19 -21.34 -4.37
N LEU A 3 51.00 -20.75 -4.25
CA LEU A 3 50.67 -19.76 -3.23
C LEU A 3 50.08 -20.49 -2.03
N THR A 4 50.81 -20.49 -0.91
CA THR A 4 50.29 -20.96 0.38
C THR A 4 49.67 -19.77 1.12
N VAL A 5 48.37 -19.82 1.35
CA VAL A 5 47.62 -18.79 2.09
C VAL A 5 47.23 -19.33 3.45
N SER A 6 47.55 -18.59 4.52
CA SER A 6 47.08 -18.90 5.88
C SER A 6 45.62 -18.47 6.03
N VAL A 7 44.74 -19.40 6.36
CA VAL A 7 43.30 -19.14 6.60
C VAL A 7 42.99 -19.25 8.11
N PRO A 8 41.92 -18.58 8.60
CA PRO A 8 41.48 -18.71 9.98
C PRO A 8 41.20 -20.16 10.39
N GLU A 9 41.40 -20.48 11.67
CA GLU A 9 41.01 -21.78 12.22
C GLU A 9 39.50 -22.02 12.02
N GLY A 10 39.14 -23.25 11.64
CA GLY A 10 37.75 -23.60 11.29
C GLY A 10 37.36 -23.29 9.84
N SER A 11 38.29 -22.82 9.00
CA SER A 11 38.04 -22.68 7.56
C SER A 11 37.92 -24.05 6.88
N SER A 12 37.02 -24.16 5.91
CA SER A 12 36.73 -25.37 5.14
C SER A 12 36.65 -25.03 3.66
N ASN A 13 36.95 -26.00 2.79
CA ASN A 13 36.69 -25.92 1.36
C ASN A 13 35.47 -26.75 0.95
N HIS A 14 34.83 -27.43 1.91
CA HIS A 14 33.67 -28.31 1.72
C HIS A 14 33.83 -29.34 0.58
N GLY A 15 35.08 -29.75 0.32
CA GLY A 15 35.40 -30.70 -0.76
C GLY A 15 35.55 -30.08 -2.16
N ASP A 16 35.41 -28.76 -2.32
CA ASP A 16 35.65 -28.04 -3.57
C ASP A 16 37.02 -27.32 -3.51
N PRO A 17 37.99 -27.67 -4.38
CA PRO A 17 39.31 -27.03 -4.37
C PRO A 17 39.30 -25.53 -4.73
N ASN A 18 38.24 -25.04 -5.38
CA ASN A 18 38.11 -23.64 -5.76
C ASN A 18 37.31 -22.82 -4.75
N LEU A 19 36.96 -23.38 -3.59
CA LEU A 19 36.15 -22.72 -2.58
C LEU A 19 36.93 -22.58 -1.27
N ILE A 20 36.93 -21.39 -0.68
CA ILE A 20 37.38 -21.19 0.70
C ILE A 20 36.26 -20.55 1.50
N CYS A 21 35.81 -21.25 2.53
CA CYS A 21 34.81 -20.78 3.48
C CYS A 21 35.48 -20.54 4.84
N THR A 22 35.22 -19.36 5.41
CA THR A 22 35.74 -18.97 6.72
C THR A 22 34.60 -18.87 7.75
N PRO A 23 34.86 -19.11 9.04
CA PRO A 23 33.83 -18.96 10.07
C PRO A 23 33.24 -17.54 10.05
N PRO A 24 31.91 -17.39 10.09
CA PRO A 24 31.27 -16.10 10.02
C PRO A 24 31.48 -15.32 11.32
N LYS A 25 31.66 -14.02 11.20
CA LYS A 25 31.67 -13.08 12.33
C LYS A 25 30.26 -12.56 12.60
N TRP A 26 30.05 -11.98 13.77
CA TRP A 26 28.72 -11.47 14.18
C TRP A 26 28.11 -10.48 13.16
N TYR A 27 28.93 -9.67 12.50
CA TYR A 27 28.47 -8.71 11.51
C TYR A 27 28.09 -9.36 10.17
N ASP A 28 28.59 -10.57 9.87
CA ASP A 28 28.22 -11.30 8.64
C ASP A 28 26.76 -11.74 8.71
N TYR A 29 26.28 -12.17 9.89
CA TYR A 29 24.86 -12.47 10.11
C TYR A 29 23.99 -11.22 9.88
N ILE A 30 24.38 -10.08 10.46
CA ILE A 30 23.64 -8.83 10.31
C ILE A 30 23.59 -8.43 8.84
N LEU A 31 24.74 -8.47 8.15
CA LEU A 31 24.81 -8.11 6.74
C LEU A 31 23.96 -9.04 5.90
N PHE A 32 24.04 -10.36 6.14
CA PHE A 32 23.26 -11.36 5.42
C PHE A 32 21.75 -11.13 5.59
N PHE A 33 21.26 -11.00 6.83
CA PHE A 33 19.84 -10.80 7.09
C PHE A 33 19.34 -9.44 6.62
N PHE A 34 20.15 -8.38 6.80
CA PHE A 34 19.78 -7.05 6.35
C PHE A 34 19.63 -6.98 4.83
N THR A 35 20.66 -7.42 4.10
CA THR A 35 20.74 -7.26 2.64
C THR A 35 19.82 -8.20 1.88
N ASN A 36 19.53 -9.39 2.42
CA ASN A 36 18.67 -10.37 1.75
C ASN A 36 17.20 -10.34 2.21
N TYR A 37 16.90 -9.89 3.44
CA TYR A 37 15.54 -10.00 4.01
C TYR A 37 14.97 -8.63 4.40
N LEU A 38 15.66 -7.89 5.28
CA LEU A 38 15.09 -6.66 5.87
C LEU A 38 14.91 -5.54 4.85
N ALA A 39 15.89 -5.37 3.97
CA ALA A 39 15.91 -4.25 3.05
C ALA A 39 14.65 -4.25 2.14
N HIS A 40 14.20 -5.44 1.71
CA HIS A 40 13.00 -5.61 0.90
C HIS A 40 11.75 -4.97 1.53
N ALA A 41 11.58 -5.09 2.85
CA ALA A 41 10.40 -4.58 3.56
C ALA A 41 10.24 -3.05 3.43
N ALA A 42 11.33 -2.31 3.23
CA ALA A 42 11.29 -0.86 3.02
C ALA A 42 10.84 -0.46 1.60
N THR A 43 10.80 -1.41 0.66
CA THR A 43 10.52 -1.15 -0.76
C THR A 43 9.12 -1.53 -1.21
N ILE A 44 8.30 -2.01 -0.27
CA ILE A 44 6.93 -2.43 -0.58
C ILE A 44 6.18 -1.28 -1.22
N VAL A 45 5.39 -1.63 -2.23
CA VAL A 45 4.51 -0.71 -2.94
C VAL A 45 3.55 -0.08 -1.93
N SER A 46 3.62 1.24 -1.80
CA SER A 46 2.73 2.00 -0.94
C SER A 46 1.41 2.24 -1.67
N VAL A 47 0.31 2.15 -0.92
CA VAL A 47 -1.01 2.55 -1.44
C VAL A 47 -1.26 4.03 -1.13
N PRO A 48 -2.10 4.75 -1.90
CA PRO A 48 -2.40 6.14 -1.62
C PRO A 48 -2.95 6.36 -0.21
N GLY A 49 -2.43 7.38 0.48
CA GLY A 49 -2.86 7.74 1.83
C GLY A 49 -2.55 6.69 2.90
N GLN A 50 -1.57 5.82 2.68
CA GLN A 50 -1.17 4.83 3.69
C GLN A 50 -0.67 5.51 4.98
N SER A 51 -1.20 5.10 6.12
CA SER A 51 -0.75 5.59 7.42
C SER A 51 0.57 4.93 7.85
N VAL A 52 1.31 5.57 8.77
CA VAL A 52 2.57 5.04 9.30
C VAL A 52 2.35 3.67 9.97
N THR A 53 1.27 3.50 10.71
CA THR A 53 0.91 2.24 11.35
C THR A 53 0.70 1.13 10.32
N GLU A 54 -0.03 1.42 9.23
CA GLU A 54 -0.21 0.46 8.14
C GLU A 54 1.13 0.12 7.47
N THR A 55 1.99 1.12 7.24
CA THR A 55 3.35 0.91 6.69
C THR A 55 4.18 -0.02 7.56
N ILE A 56 4.17 0.16 8.89
CA ILE A 56 4.92 -0.72 9.81
C ILE A 56 4.35 -2.14 9.76
N CYS A 57 3.03 -2.30 9.86
CA CYS A 57 2.39 -3.62 9.85
C CYS A 57 2.67 -4.38 8.54
N VAL A 58 2.57 -3.70 7.40
CA VAL A 58 2.85 -4.28 6.08
C VAL A 58 4.34 -4.61 5.92
N GLY A 59 5.24 -3.76 6.43
CA GLY A 59 6.68 -4.03 6.47
C GLY A 59 7.02 -5.29 7.27
N VAL A 60 6.43 -5.45 8.45
CA VAL A 60 6.60 -6.65 9.29
C VAL A 60 6.04 -7.88 8.57
N ALA A 61 4.85 -7.79 7.97
CA ALA A 61 4.26 -8.89 7.21
C ALA A 61 5.14 -9.32 6.03
N ALA A 62 5.76 -8.37 5.32
CA ALA A 62 6.68 -8.69 4.22
C ALA A 62 8.03 -9.25 4.68
N LEU A 63 8.50 -8.88 5.87
CA LEU A 63 9.68 -9.51 6.46
C LEU A 63 9.41 -10.98 6.83
N LEU A 64 8.22 -11.28 7.35
CA LEU A 64 7.85 -12.65 7.74
C LEU A 64 7.38 -13.48 6.53
N ALA A 65 6.78 -12.86 5.53
CA ALA A 65 6.28 -13.49 4.32
C ALA A 65 6.51 -12.55 3.12
N PRO A 66 7.61 -12.70 2.37
CA PRO A 66 7.99 -11.78 1.30
C PRO A 66 6.88 -11.57 0.27
N SER A 67 6.15 -12.62 -0.10
CA SER A 67 5.08 -12.53 -1.10
C SER A 67 3.81 -11.83 -0.58
N SER A 68 3.72 -11.44 0.70
CA SER A 68 2.56 -10.70 1.23
C SER A 68 2.34 -9.34 0.54
N GLY A 69 3.42 -8.74 0.01
CA GLY A 69 3.35 -7.48 -0.75
C GLY A 69 2.81 -7.64 -2.17
N ILE A 70 2.67 -8.87 -2.70
CA ILE A 70 2.38 -9.11 -4.11
C ILE A 70 1.03 -8.55 -4.56
N MET A 71 0.03 -8.56 -3.66
CA MET A 71 -1.31 -8.07 -3.97
C MET A 71 -1.31 -6.58 -4.30
N ARG A 72 -0.48 -5.80 -3.58
CA ARG A 72 -0.31 -4.36 -3.83
C ARG A 72 0.31 -4.10 -5.21
N ALA A 73 1.26 -4.94 -5.62
CA ALA A 73 1.84 -4.88 -6.96
C ALA A 73 0.83 -5.31 -8.05
N MET A 74 0.03 -6.36 -7.80
CA MET A 74 -1.01 -6.80 -8.73
C MET A 74 -2.06 -5.71 -8.97
N GLU A 75 -2.49 -5.00 -7.93
CA GLU A 75 -3.40 -3.86 -8.08
C GLU A 75 -2.83 -2.79 -9.04
N VAL A 76 -1.53 -2.48 -8.94
CA VAL A 76 -0.86 -1.56 -9.86
C VAL A 76 -0.86 -2.11 -11.29
N PHE A 77 -0.55 -3.39 -11.47
CA PHE A 77 -0.48 -4.03 -12.80
C PHE A 77 -1.84 -4.17 -13.47
N ILE A 78 -2.90 -4.38 -12.70
CA ILE A 78 -4.28 -4.46 -13.18
C ILE A 78 -4.79 -3.05 -13.52
N ARG A 79 -4.61 -2.08 -12.62
CA ARG A 79 -5.17 -0.72 -12.78
C ARG A 79 -4.37 0.15 -13.76
N ARG A 80 -3.08 -0.11 -13.92
CA ARG A 80 -2.16 0.51 -14.88
C ARG A 80 -2.17 2.05 -14.90
N PRO A 81 -1.89 2.71 -13.76
CA PRO A 81 -1.99 4.17 -13.66
C PRO A 81 -1.04 4.92 -14.62
N VAL A 82 0.18 4.43 -14.87
CA VAL A 82 1.14 5.09 -15.79
C VAL A 82 0.59 5.31 -17.21
N PHE A 83 -0.25 4.42 -17.73
CA PHE A 83 -0.83 4.58 -19.08
C PHE A 83 -1.92 5.66 -19.13
N ARG A 84 -2.40 6.16 -17.98
CA ARG A 84 -3.33 7.29 -17.88
C ARG A 84 -2.64 8.62 -17.54
N SER A 85 -1.31 8.67 -17.60
CA SER A 85 -0.48 9.85 -17.23
C SER A 85 -0.76 11.13 -18.03
N ARG A 86 -1.43 11.05 -19.19
CA ARG A 86 -1.85 12.25 -19.96
C ARG A 86 -2.88 13.09 -19.23
N ASN A 87 -3.67 12.49 -18.34
CA ASN A 87 -4.66 13.19 -17.50
C ASN A 87 -4.38 12.88 -16.03
N PRO A 88 -3.81 13.82 -15.24
CA PRO A 88 -3.46 13.59 -13.84
C PRO A 88 -4.62 13.09 -12.98
N MET A 89 -5.85 13.51 -13.27
CA MET A 89 -7.04 13.07 -12.53
C MET A 89 -7.40 11.62 -12.84
N GLU A 90 -7.31 11.20 -14.11
CA GLU A 90 -7.51 9.80 -14.50
C GLU A 90 -6.39 8.90 -13.98
N GLN A 91 -5.15 9.39 -13.97
CA GLN A 91 -4.01 8.69 -13.35
C GLN A 91 -4.22 8.52 -11.84
N ALA A 92 -4.68 9.56 -11.14
CA ALA A 92 -4.99 9.50 -9.72
C ALA A 92 -6.17 8.57 -9.42
N ALA A 93 -7.24 8.59 -10.23
CA ALA A 93 -8.34 7.64 -10.12
C ALA A 93 -7.87 6.19 -10.30
N ALA A 94 -7.05 5.93 -11.33
CA ALA A 94 -6.46 4.62 -11.58
C ALA A 94 -5.55 4.14 -10.46
N ALA A 95 -4.81 5.06 -9.82
CA ALA A 95 -3.98 4.75 -8.67
C ALA A 95 -4.77 4.56 -7.36
N MET A 96 -6.10 4.78 -7.35
CA MET A 96 -6.94 4.87 -6.14
C MET A 96 -6.61 6.05 -5.21
N ALA A 97 -6.12 7.15 -5.76
CA ALA A 97 -5.79 8.36 -5.01
C ALA A 97 -6.93 9.38 -4.95
N LEU A 98 -8.11 9.07 -5.51
CA LEU A 98 -9.28 9.94 -5.48
C LEU A 98 -10.44 9.27 -4.74
N CYS A 99 -11.15 10.05 -3.93
CA CYS A 99 -12.38 9.62 -3.28
C CYS A 99 -13.53 10.61 -3.49
N MET A 100 -14.75 10.10 -3.36
CA MET A 100 -16.00 10.85 -3.40
C MET A 100 -16.90 10.41 -2.26
N VAL A 101 -17.87 11.24 -1.87
CA VAL A 101 -18.89 10.83 -0.89
C VAL A 101 -19.91 9.94 -1.58
N VAL A 102 -20.23 8.84 -0.92
CA VAL A 102 -21.28 7.89 -1.29
C VAL A 102 -22.26 7.75 -0.14
N LYS A 103 -23.54 7.54 -0.47
CA LYS A 103 -24.60 7.29 0.51
C LYS A 103 -24.86 5.79 0.60
N THR A 104 -24.83 5.23 1.80
CA THR A 104 -24.99 3.80 2.02
C THR A 104 -26.23 3.55 2.88
N ASN A 105 -27.13 2.71 2.42
CA ASN A 105 -28.13 2.10 3.28
C ASN A 105 -27.52 0.81 3.79
N TRP A 106 -27.23 0.73 5.09
CA TRP A 106 -26.84 -0.54 5.71
C TRP A 106 -28.04 -1.49 5.72
N VAL A 107 -28.31 -2.17 4.61
CA VAL A 107 -29.17 -3.34 4.57
C VAL A 107 -28.24 -4.54 4.66
N ALA A 108 -28.26 -5.24 5.79
CA ALA A 108 -27.51 -6.47 5.93
C ALA A 108 -28.08 -7.50 4.95
N ASP A 109 -27.40 -7.75 3.82
CA ASP A 109 -27.64 -8.97 3.08
C ASP A 109 -26.97 -10.15 3.80
N GLU A 110 -27.56 -11.32 3.66
CA GLU A 110 -27.21 -12.56 4.37
C GLU A 110 -25.82 -13.13 3.99
N TYR A 111 -25.08 -12.42 3.14
CA TYR A 111 -23.78 -12.83 2.61
C TYR A 111 -22.65 -11.81 2.87
N GLY A 112 -22.91 -10.72 3.59
CA GLY A 112 -21.87 -9.76 3.97
C GLY A 112 -21.13 -9.17 2.76
N GLY A 113 -21.79 -9.12 1.61
CA GLY A 113 -21.15 -9.06 0.32
C GLY A 113 -21.65 -7.96 -0.60
N ALA A 114 -22.39 -6.98 -0.12
CA ALA A 114 -22.62 -5.74 -0.87
C ALA A 114 -23.07 -4.61 0.05
N ILE A 115 -22.47 -3.43 -0.12
CA ILE A 115 -22.99 -2.19 0.46
C ILE A 115 -24.05 -1.67 -0.50
N GLU A 116 -25.31 -1.66 -0.09
CA GLU A 116 -26.37 -1.04 -0.89
C GLU A 116 -26.20 0.49 -0.86
N ILE A 117 -25.44 1.00 -1.82
CA ILE A 117 -25.23 2.43 -2.04
C ILE A 117 -26.52 3.02 -2.62
N ASN A 118 -27.46 3.42 -1.76
CA ASN A 118 -28.70 4.04 -2.21
C ASN A 118 -28.42 5.49 -2.63
N THR A 119 -28.27 5.72 -3.93
CA THR A 119 -28.26 7.08 -4.49
C THR A 119 -29.47 7.24 -5.41
N THR A 120 -30.28 8.27 -5.17
CA THR A 120 -31.48 8.58 -5.95
C THR A 120 -31.14 9.23 -7.30
N GLU A 121 -29.93 9.78 -7.47
CA GLU A 121 -29.50 10.46 -8.70
C GLU A 121 -28.74 9.54 -9.67
N HIS A 122 -28.08 8.49 -9.17
CA HIS A 122 -27.25 7.58 -9.97
C HIS A 122 -27.54 6.11 -9.60
N PRO A 123 -28.63 5.52 -10.12
CA PRO A 123 -29.07 4.16 -9.80
C PRO A 123 -28.01 3.07 -10.02
N TRP A 124 -27.01 3.33 -10.87
CA TRP A 124 -25.91 2.41 -11.17
C TRP A 124 -24.86 2.29 -10.05
N MET A 125 -24.88 3.15 -9.02
CA MET A 125 -23.92 3.07 -7.90
C MET A 125 -24.27 2.00 -6.86
N ILE A 126 -25.52 1.52 -6.84
CA ILE A 126 -26.01 0.50 -5.90
C ILE A 126 -25.12 -0.75 -6.00
N ASN A 127 -24.49 -1.16 -4.88
CA ASN A 127 -23.64 -2.34 -4.69
C ASN A 127 -22.22 -2.33 -5.29
N ARG A 128 -21.69 -1.19 -5.79
CA ARG A 128 -20.49 -1.26 -6.65
C ARG A 128 -19.26 -0.48 -6.17
N VAL A 129 -19.35 0.57 -5.35
CA VAL A 129 -18.17 1.38 -4.97
C VAL A 129 -17.37 0.78 -3.82
N THR A 130 -16.06 0.55 -4.04
CA THR A 130 -15.11 0.20 -2.98
C THR A 130 -14.95 1.37 -2.00
N LEU A 131 -15.25 1.14 -0.73
CA LEU A 131 -15.04 2.14 0.32
C LEU A 131 -13.56 2.43 0.55
N VAL A 132 -13.27 3.68 0.92
CA VAL A 132 -11.95 4.09 1.36
C VAL A 132 -11.59 3.38 2.67
N ARG A 133 -10.33 2.94 2.78
CA ARG A 133 -9.83 2.25 3.98
C ARG A 133 -9.93 3.18 5.19
N HIS A 134 -10.38 2.65 6.34
CA HIS A 134 -10.58 3.45 7.55
C HIS A 134 -9.31 4.16 8.06
N LEU A 135 -8.13 3.53 7.91
CA LEU A 135 -6.85 4.10 8.36
C LEU A 135 -6.16 4.95 7.28
N ALA A 136 -6.83 5.24 6.16
CA ALA A 136 -6.25 6.04 5.11
C ALA A 136 -6.24 7.53 5.46
N ASN A 137 -5.13 8.19 5.17
CA ASN A 137 -4.99 9.63 5.21
C ASN A 137 -5.73 10.23 4.01
N ILE A 138 -6.86 10.86 4.27
CA ILE A 138 -7.61 11.66 3.30
C ILE A 138 -7.17 13.12 3.46
N HIS A 139 -6.85 13.77 2.35
CA HIS A 139 -6.47 15.18 2.33
C HIS A 139 -7.66 16.06 2.66
N GLY A 140 -7.47 17.07 3.51
CA GLY A 140 -8.51 18.02 3.88
C GLY A 140 -9.09 17.78 5.27
N HIS A 141 -10.18 18.48 5.57
CA HIS A 141 -10.93 18.35 6.81
C HIS A 141 -12.35 17.95 6.50
N PHE A 142 -12.85 16.94 7.20
CA PHE A 142 -14.19 16.45 6.96
C PHE A 142 -14.85 15.91 8.23
N HIS A 143 -16.17 15.94 8.21
CA HIS A 143 -17.07 15.26 9.12
C HIS A 143 -18.25 14.76 8.27
N LEU A 144 -18.48 13.44 8.23
CA LEU A 144 -19.61 12.85 7.52
C LEU A 144 -20.65 12.38 8.54
N PRO A 145 -21.94 12.72 8.36
CA PRO A 145 -23.02 12.22 9.20
C PRO A 145 -23.28 10.73 8.91
N GLU A 146 -24.04 10.07 9.79
CA GLU A 146 -24.39 8.65 9.62
C GLU A 146 -25.06 8.41 8.25
N GLY A 147 -24.69 7.30 7.60
CA GLY A 147 -25.18 6.94 6.27
C GLY A 147 -24.34 7.47 5.10
N TYR A 148 -23.33 8.33 5.35
CA TYR A 148 -22.40 8.81 4.33
C TYR A 148 -20.98 8.30 4.57
N TRP A 149 -20.30 7.90 3.49
CA TRP A 149 -18.95 7.35 3.53
C TRP A 149 -18.11 7.84 2.36
N PHE A 150 -16.79 7.67 2.43
CA PHE A 150 -15.92 7.87 1.28
C PHE A 150 -15.80 6.58 0.47
N GLY A 151 -16.06 6.68 -0.83
CA GLY A 151 -15.78 5.64 -1.82
C GLY A 151 -14.66 6.09 -2.76
N TYR A 152 -13.83 5.14 -3.24
CA TYR A 152 -12.85 5.45 -4.27
C TYR A 152 -13.55 5.83 -5.58
N VAL A 153 -12.99 6.80 -6.30
CA VAL A 153 -13.48 7.17 -7.63
C VAL A 153 -13.04 6.09 -8.64
N PRO A 154 -13.97 5.43 -9.36
CA PRO A 154 -13.61 4.42 -10.35
C PRO A 154 -12.78 5.00 -11.50
N ALA A 155 -11.75 4.25 -11.94
CA ALA A 155 -10.86 4.68 -13.03
C ALA A 155 -11.53 4.74 -14.41
N SER A 156 -12.68 4.08 -14.58
CA SER A 156 -13.49 4.10 -15.81
C SER A 156 -14.41 5.32 -15.90
N LEU A 157 -14.56 6.08 -14.82
CA LEU A 157 -15.44 7.23 -14.76
C LEU A 157 -14.83 8.41 -15.51
N ARG A 158 -15.62 9.04 -16.39
CA ARG A 158 -15.17 10.26 -17.08
C ARG A 158 -15.31 11.44 -16.14
N LEU A 159 -14.19 11.98 -15.68
CA LEU A 159 -14.15 13.15 -14.81
C LEU A 159 -14.29 14.41 -15.68
N VAL A 160 -15.51 14.98 -15.72
CA VAL A 160 -15.77 16.25 -16.43
C VAL A 160 -15.78 17.38 -15.40
N PRO A 161 -14.93 18.41 -15.54
CA PRO A 161 -14.99 19.58 -14.68
C PRO A 161 -16.38 20.21 -14.74
N ARG A 162 -17.01 20.44 -13.58
CA ARG A 162 -18.26 21.18 -13.53
C ARG A 162 -17.99 22.62 -13.98
N GLU A 163 -18.62 23.05 -15.08
CA GLU A 163 -18.50 24.43 -15.53
C GLU A 163 -19.09 25.34 -14.44
N LYS A 164 -18.32 26.35 -14.00
CA LYS A 164 -18.56 27.12 -12.78
C LYS A 164 -19.99 27.66 -12.70
N GLU A 165 -20.81 27.03 -11.87
CA GLU A 165 -21.89 27.72 -11.15
C GLU A 165 -21.95 27.24 -9.71
N ARG A 166 -21.11 27.82 -8.84
CA ARG A 166 -21.55 27.96 -7.45
C ARG A 166 -21.01 29.19 -6.75
N LYS A 167 -21.96 30.03 -6.32
CA LYS A 167 -21.82 30.97 -5.21
C LYS A 167 -21.89 30.14 -3.93
N HIS A 168 -20.83 30.15 -3.12
CA HIS A 168 -20.79 29.48 -1.81
C HIS A 168 -22.07 29.79 -0.99
N PRO A 169 -22.63 28.86 -0.19
CA PRO A 169 -23.83 29.09 0.61
C PRO A 169 -23.76 30.32 1.52
N TRP A 170 -22.57 30.65 2.04
CA TRP A 170 -22.30 31.86 2.84
C TRP A 170 -22.54 33.17 2.06
N ALA A 171 -22.48 33.15 0.73
CA ALA A 171 -22.71 34.31 -0.13
C ALA A 171 -24.20 34.64 -0.34
N LYS A 172 -25.12 33.80 0.18
CA LYS A 172 -26.58 34.01 0.08
C LYS A 172 -27.23 34.56 1.35
N ARG A 173 -26.51 34.79 2.45
CA ARG A 173 -27.12 35.51 3.58
C ARG A 173 -27.32 36.98 3.21
N PRO A 174 -28.56 37.50 3.20
CA PRO A 174 -28.77 38.92 3.03
C PRO A 174 -28.08 39.66 4.18
N ARG A 175 -27.46 40.81 3.87
CA ARG A 175 -26.68 41.62 4.81
C ARG A 175 -27.49 42.06 6.06
N SER A 176 -28.81 41.92 6.01
CA SER A 176 -29.77 42.20 7.08
C SER A 176 -29.84 41.14 8.19
N GLU A 177 -29.32 39.92 7.96
CA GLU A 177 -29.27 38.84 8.96
C GLU A 177 -27.97 38.83 9.78
N TRP A 178 -27.12 39.83 9.58
CA TRP A 178 -25.97 40.08 10.44
C TRP A 178 -26.50 40.70 11.73
N GLY A 179 -26.78 39.85 12.71
CA GLY A 179 -27.27 40.26 14.02
C GLY A 179 -26.42 41.41 14.59
N SER A 180 -27.11 42.41 15.14
CA SER A 180 -26.57 43.63 15.73
C SER A 180 -25.87 43.40 17.08
N THR A 181 -25.09 42.34 17.21
CA THR A 181 -24.19 42.15 18.35
C THR A 181 -22.76 42.20 17.84
N GLY A 182 -22.11 43.32 18.14
CA GLY A 182 -20.77 43.66 17.69
C GLY A 182 -19.76 42.54 17.94
N GLU A 183 -18.88 42.39 16.94
CA GLU A 183 -17.50 41.90 16.99
C GLU A 183 -17.12 40.87 18.07
N PRO A 184 -16.55 39.72 17.63
CA PRO A 184 -15.16 39.77 17.17
C PRO A 184 -14.89 38.87 15.97
N GLN A 185 -15.34 39.26 14.77
CA GLN A 185 -14.93 38.57 13.51
C GLN A 185 -13.90 39.36 12.70
N ALA A 186 -13.56 40.60 13.10
CA ALA A 186 -12.46 41.36 12.52
C ALA A 186 -11.08 40.83 12.93
N GLN A 187 -10.95 40.21 14.11
CA GLN A 187 -9.66 39.67 14.59
C GLN A 187 -9.21 38.38 13.92
N ILE A 188 -10.14 37.54 13.43
CA ILE A 188 -9.77 36.29 12.75
C ILE A 188 -9.31 36.54 11.31
N ARG A 189 -9.88 37.55 10.63
CA ARG A 189 -9.44 37.96 9.29
C ARG A 189 -8.06 38.60 9.25
N HIS A 190 -7.63 39.25 10.33
CA HIS A 190 -6.33 39.91 10.39
C HIS A 190 -5.17 38.95 10.74
N LYS A 191 -5.47 37.75 11.29
CA LYS A 191 -4.45 36.75 11.65
C LYS A 191 -4.17 35.68 10.58
N LEU A 192 -4.98 35.62 9.52
CA LEU A 192 -4.83 34.58 8.47
C LEU A 192 -4.18 35.08 7.17
N LEU A 193 -3.90 36.39 7.04
CA LEU A 193 -3.45 37.00 5.77
C LEU A 193 -2.12 37.76 5.84
N LEU A 194 -1.45 37.80 6.99
CA LEU A 194 -0.11 38.38 7.10
C LEU A 194 0.81 37.36 7.76
N GLY A 195 1.57 36.65 6.93
CA GLY A 195 2.88 36.18 7.36
C GLY A 195 3.73 37.40 7.67
N ASP A 196 4.52 37.32 8.74
CA ASP A 196 5.43 38.37 9.18
C ASP A 196 6.36 38.81 8.04
N ALA A 197 6.06 39.95 7.41
CA ALA A 197 7.03 40.78 6.71
C ALA A 197 6.47 42.18 6.39
N ALA A 198 7.16 43.18 6.93
CA ALA A 198 7.28 44.56 6.44
C ALA A 198 6.06 45.49 6.51
N VAL A 199 6.05 46.24 7.62
CA VAL A 199 5.66 47.65 7.72
C VAL A 199 6.19 48.46 6.52
N HIS A 200 5.33 49.21 5.83
CA HIS A 200 5.57 50.62 5.48
C HIS A 200 4.27 51.32 5.05
N THR A 201 4.01 52.41 5.74
CA THR A 201 3.02 53.48 5.53
C THR A 201 3.05 54.07 4.13
N LEU A 202 1.88 54.36 3.54
CA LEU A 202 1.65 55.57 2.75
C LEU A 202 0.16 55.98 2.80
N GLU A 203 -0.06 57.21 3.27
CA GLU A 203 -1.30 57.97 3.20
C GLU A 203 -1.59 58.44 1.76
N GLY A 204 -2.88 58.63 1.47
CA GLY A 204 -3.36 59.51 0.41
C GLY A 204 -3.57 58.87 -0.96
N VAL A 205 -4.81 58.95 -1.47
CA VAL A 205 -5.20 59.40 -2.83
C VAL A 205 -6.64 58.94 -3.15
N GLY A 206 -7.53 59.94 -3.19
CA GLY A 206 -8.64 60.14 -4.13
C GLY A 206 -9.52 58.96 -4.58
N GLU A 207 -10.82 59.08 -4.29
CA GLU A 207 -11.92 58.37 -4.94
C GLU A 207 -11.79 58.41 -6.48
N ARG A 208 -11.61 57.24 -7.08
CA ARG A 208 -11.97 56.97 -8.48
C ARG A 208 -12.78 55.68 -8.55
N ARG A 209 -13.94 55.75 -9.22
CA ARG A 209 -14.80 54.61 -9.54
C ARG A 209 -13.98 53.53 -10.26
N PRO A 210 -14.03 52.25 -9.86
CA PRO A 210 -13.41 51.21 -10.64
C PRO A 210 -14.28 50.90 -11.87
N THR A 211 -13.81 51.33 -13.04
CA THR A 211 -14.19 50.72 -14.31
C THR A 211 -13.85 49.23 -14.24
N ARG A 212 -14.80 48.35 -14.58
CA ARG A 212 -14.61 46.89 -14.62
C ARG A 212 -13.29 46.55 -15.34
N PRO A 213 -12.35 45.86 -14.70
CA PRO A 213 -11.21 45.32 -15.43
C PRO A 213 -11.73 44.27 -16.42
N PRO A 214 -11.04 44.07 -17.56
CA PRO A 214 -11.43 43.06 -18.54
C PRO A 214 -11.50 41.70 -17.85
N GLN A 215 -12.57 40.97 -18.15
CA GLN A 215 -12.89 39.66 -17.62
C GLN A 215 -11.70 38.72 -17.89
N LYS A 216 -10.82 38.57 -16.90
CA LYS A 216 -9.76 37.55 -16.95
C LYS A 216 -10.48 36.22 -17.12
N GLN A 217 -10.15 35.52 -18.21
CA GLN A 217 -10.51 34.13 -18.43
C GLN A 217 -10.35 33.37 -17.11
N PRO A 218 -11.30 32.50 -16.72
CA PRO A 218 -11.19 31.77 -15.47
C PRO A 218 -9.87 31.01 -15.50
N GLN A 219 -8.93 31.43 -14.65
CA GLN A 219 -7.72 30.67 -14.37
C GLN A 219 -8.18 29.25 -14.07
N ARG A 220 -7.76 28.30 -14.92
CA ARG A 220 -7.90 26.87 -14.64
C ARG A 220 -7.24 26.66 -13.29
N LEU A 221 -8.04 26.47 -12.24
CA LEU A 221 -7.51 26.12 -10.92
C LEU A 221 -7.07 24.66 -11.03
N HIS A 222 -5.89 24.43 -11.62
CA HIS A 222 -5.19 23.17 -11.51
C HIS A 222 -4.69 23.10 -10.07
N THR A 223 -5.53 22.66 -9.14
CA THR A 223 -5.04 22.21 -7.84
C THR A 223 -4.16 21.00 -8.13
N ALA A 224 -2.84 21.21 -8.17
CA ALA A 224 -1.91 20.15 -8.49
C ALA A 224 -2.00 19.07 -7.41
N LEU A 225 -2.39 17.85 -7.80
CA LEU A 225 -2.35 16.69 -6.91
C LEU A 225 -0.88 16.48 -6.53
N ALA A 226 -0.57 16.42 -5.23
CA ALA A 226 0.77 16.05 -4.82
C ALA A 226 0.98 14.57 -5.12
N ALA A 227 1.81 14.29 -6.12
CA ALA A 227 2.18 12.96 -6.59
C ALA A 227 3.67 12.96 -6.93
N SER A 228 4.36 11.88 -6.61
CA SER A 228 5.80 11.75 -6.90
C SER A 228 6.17 10.33 -7.25
N TYR A 229 7.15 10.15 -8.13
CA TYR A 229 7.82 8.86 -8.32
C TYR A 229 8.94 8.73 -7.30
N ASN A 230 8.92 7.66 -6.51
CA ASN A 230 9.85 7.44 -5.41
C ASN A 230 11.18 6.85 -5.92
N ILE A 231 12.01 7.71 -6.51
CA ILE A 231 13.32 7.33 -7.07
C ILE A 231 14.22 6.62 -6.04
N PRO A 232 14.33 7.10 -4.77
CA PRO A 232 15.12 6.40 -3.76
C PRO A 232 14.61 4.97 -3.51
N LYS A 233 13.29 4.78 -3.39
CA LYS A 233 12.70 3.44 -3.24
C LYS A 233 13.04 2.55 -4.43
N ALA A 234 12.93 3.06 -5.66
CA ALA A 234 13.27 2.30 -6.87
C ALA A 234 14.76 1.89 -6.90
N PHE A 235 15.68 2.81 -6.55
CA PHE A 235 17.10 2.50 -6.47
C PHE A 235 17.40 1.42 -5.42
N VAL A 236 16.79 1.55 -4.24
CA VAL A 236 16.92 0.57 -3.16
C VAL A 236 16.40 -0.81 -3.58
N SER A 237 15.23 -0.88 -4.25
CA SER A 237 14.70 -2.14 -4.81
C SER A 237 15.64 -2.76 -5.85
N LEU A 238 16.27 -1.94 -6.70
CA LEU A 238 17.21 -2.41 -7.72
C LEU A 238 18.48 -2.99 -7.08
N ALA A 239 19.09 -2.26 -6.15
CA ALA A 239 20.28 -2.71 -5.44
C ALA A 239 20.01 -4.03 -4.68
N GLN A 240 18.85 -4.14 -4.05
CA GLN A 240 18.39 -5.36 -3.37
C GLN A 240 18.19 -6.52 -4.34
N ALA A 241 17.51 -6.29 -5.47
CA ALA A 241 17.31 -7.31 -6.48
C ALA A 241 18.66 -7.85 -6.97
N ILE A 242 19.61 -6.97 -7.30
CA ILE A 242 20.95 -7.36 -7.74
C ILE A 242 21.65 -8.18 -6.64
N TRP A 243 21.67 -7.69 -5.40
CA TRP A 243 22.36 -8.37 -4.30
C TRP A 243 21.75 -9.74 -3.97
N ALA A 244 20.42 -9.82 -3.92
CA ALA A 244 19.70 -11.07 -3.67
C ALA A 244 19.92 -12.08 -4.80
N ILE A 245 19.98 -11.64 -6.07
CA ILE A 245 20.33 -12.48 -7.22
C ILE A 245 21.78 -12.97 -7.12
N ILE A 246 22.73 -12.11 -6.74
CA ILE A 246 24.13 -12.51 -6.53
C ILE A 246 24.23 -13.57 -5.44
N THR A 247 23.54 -13.37 -4.31
CA THR A 247 23.49 -14.36 -3.21
C THR A 247 22.92 -15.69 -3.69
N LEU A 248 21.80 -15.66 -4.42
CA LEU A 248 21.18 -16.86 -4.99
C LEU A 248 22.10 -17.56 -6.01
N TYR A 249 22.81 -16.79 -6.85
CA TYR A 249 23.76 -17.33 -7.82
C TYR A 249 24.94 -18.03 -7.13
N ARG A 250 25.51 -17.38 -6.09
CA ARG A 250 26.60 -17.94 -5.28
C ARG A 250 26.19 -19.15 -4.44
N SER A 251 24.90 -19.39 -4.28
CA SER A 251 24.39 -20.59 -3.60
C SER A 251 24.52 -21.83 -4.46
N ARG A 252 24.76 -21.70 -5.78
CA ARG A 252 24.91 -22.84 -6.69
C ARG A 252 26.17 -23.65 -6.38
N GLY A 253 26.13 -24.94 -6.74
CA GLY A 253 27.22 -25.88 -6.49
C GLY A 253 27.16 -26.41 -5.07
N ASN A 254 28.29 -26.34 -4.36
CA ASN A 254 28.52 -27.04 -3.11
C ASN A 254 27.44 -26.81 -2.03
N GLN A 255 26.91 -25.60 -1.87
CA GLN A 255 25.87 -25.33 -0.87
C GLN A 255 24.55 -26.05 -1.19
N ILE A 256 24.15 -26.11 -2.47
CA ILE A 256 22.96 -26.85 -2.90
C ILE A 256 23.23 -28.36 -2.87
N ASP A 257 24.45 -28.81 -3.16
CA ASP A 257 24.78 -30.24 -3.05
C ASP A 257 24.67 -30.71 -1.59
N GLU A 258 25.13 -29.88 -0.64
CA GLU A 258 25.09 -30.17 0.79
C GLU A 258 23.68 -30.06 1.37
N TYR A 259 22.98 -28.94 1.16
CA TYR A 259 21.69 -28.69 1.81
C TYR A 259 20.47 -28.99 0.92
N GLY A 260 20.67 -29.32 -0.36
CA GLY A 260 19.59 -29.57 -1.30
C GLY A 260 18.67 -28.36 -1.47
N TYR A 261 17.35 -28.62 -1.52
CA TYR A 261 16.33 -27.57 -1.55
C TYR A 261 16.24 -26.73 -0.27
N ALA A 262 16.86 -27.17 0.83
CA ALA A 262 16.90 -26.42 2.08
C ALA A 262 18.08 -25.45 2.16
N ALA A 263 18.95 -25.40 1.13
CA ALA A 263 20.07 -24.47 1.07
C ALA A 263 19.63 -23.06 1.45
N PHE A 264 20.27 -22.49 2.47
CA PHE A 264 19.84 -21.22 3.05
C PHE A 264 19.86 -20.08 2.03
N GLY A 265 20.78 -20.09 1.07
CA GLY A 265 20.81 -19.11 0.00
C GLY A 265 19.65 -19.22 -1.00
N LEU A 266 18.99 -20.38 -1.12
CA LEU A 266 17.75 -20.53 -1.88
C LEU A 266 16.56 -19.84 -1.22
N THR A 267 16.58 -19.64 0.11
CA THR A 267 15.49 -18.92 0.82
C THR A 267 15.41 -17.44 0.40
N VAL A 268 16.50 -16.90 -0.15
CA VAL A 268 16.58 -15.53 -0.70
C VAL A 268 15.77 -15.39 -1.99
N ALA A 269 15.43 -16.49 -2.68
CA ALA A 269 14.70 -16.44 -3.96
C ALA A 269 13.40 -15.63 -3.90
N SER A 270 12.63 -15.77 -2.82
CA SER A 270 11.38 -15.01 -2.63
C SER A 270 11.62 -13.50 -2.50
N TYR A 271 12.70 -13.10 -1.84
CA TYR A 271 13.07 -11.70 -1.64
C TYR A 271 13.66 -11.10 -2.91
N ALA A 272 14.46 -11.86 -3.66
CA ALA A 272 14.94 -11.47 -4.99
C ALA A 272 13.76 -11.20 -5.94
N TYR A 273 12.84 -12.16 -6.02
CA TYR A 273 11.63 -12.04 -6.86
C TYR A 273 10.79 -10.83 -6.45
N MET A 274 10.46 -10.70 -5.17
CA MET A 274 9.63 -9.61 -4.69
C MET A 274 10.30 -8.24 -4.83
N SER A 275 11.62 -8.13 -4.73
CA SER A 275 12.35 -6.88 -4.99
C SER A 275 12.23 -6.44 -6.45
N ILE A 276 12.26 -7.38 -7.41
CA ILE A 276 12.00 -7.10 -8.82
C ILE A 276 10.56 -6.62 -9.02
N ILE A 277 9.59 -7.32 -8.42
CA ILE A 277 8.17 -6.95 -8.52
C ILE A 277 7.92 -5.55 -7.94
N ASN A 278 8.48 -5.24 -6.78
CA ASN A 278 8.39 -3.91 -6.17
C ASN A 278 9.03 -2.83 -7.02
N LEU A 279 10.18 -3.09 -7.64
CA LEU A 279 10.83 -2.17 -8.56
C LEU A 279 9.92 -1.85 -9.75
N ILE A 280 9.37 -2.89 -10.40
CA ILE A 280 8.47 -2.71 -11.55
C ILE A 280 7.24 -1.91 -11.13
N ALA A 281 6.58 -2.28 -10.03
CA ALA A 281 5.40 -1.58 -9.55
C ALA A 281 5.69 -0.11 -9.20
N THR A 282 6.81 0.17 -8.52
CA THR A 282 7.25 1.54 -8.18
C THR A 282 7.49 2.39 -9.44
N CYS A 283 7.99 1.80 -10.52
CA CYS A 283 8.15 2.50 -11.80
C CYS A 283 6.81 2.71 -12.53
N LEU A 284 5.82 1.83 -12.32
CA LEU A 284 4.53 1.85 -13.00
C LEU A 284 3.44 2.65 -12.26
N THR A 285 3.66 3.07 -11.00
CA THR A 285 2.71 3.89 -10.25
C THR A 285 3.36 5.11 -9.61
N PRO A 286 2.75 6.30 -9.72
CA PRO A 286 3.11 7.41 -8.85
C PRO A 286 2.63 7.13 -7.41
N GLU A 287 3.34 7.68 -6.43
CA GLU A 287 2.95 7.64 -5.02
C GLU A 287 2.15 8.90 -4.66
N TYR A 288 1.11 8.72 -3.86
CA TYR A 288 0.27 9.79 -3.34
C TYR A 288 0.26 9.75 -1.80
N PRO A 289 0.68 10.85 -1.13
CA PRO A 289 0.79 10.89 0.34
C PRO A 289 -0.57 10.87 1.04
N ALA A 290 -1.64 11.23 0.32
CA ALA A 290 -3.02 11.24 0.78
C ALA A 290 -3.96 10.84 -0.35
N ILE A 291 -5.20 10.50 0.01
CA ILE A 291 -6.32 10.36 -0.93
C ILE A 291 -7.00 11.72 -1.04
N TYR A 292 -7.31 12.18 -2.24
CA TYR A 292 -7.89 13.50 -2.49
C TYR A 292 -9.39 13.43 -2.76
N MET A 293 -10.16 14.31 -2.09
CA MET A 293 -11.60 14.39 -2.25
C MET A 293 -11.96 15.10 -3.55
N VAL A 294 -12.92 14.53 -4.29
CA VAL A 294 -13.49 15.15 -5.49
C VAL A 294 -14.95 15.45 -5.26
N ARG A 295 -15.34 16.71 -5.51
CA ARG A 295 -16.68 17.21 -5.23
C ARG A 295 -17.71 16.66 -6.21
N THR A 296 -18.81 16.14 -5.68
CA THR A 296 -19.97 15.56 -6.41
C THR A 296 -21.28 16.16 -5.89
N SER A 297 -22.40 15.93 -6.57
CA SER A 297 -23.73 16.37 -6.09
C SER A 297 -24.09 15.76 -4.73
N ILE A 298 -23.66 14.52 -4.46
CA ILE A 298 -23.87 13.85 -3.16
C ILE A 298 -23.17 14.58 -2.01
N MET A 299 -22.03 15.24 -2.24
CA MET A 299 -21.40 16.07 -1.21
C MET A 299 -22.25 17.30 -0.87
N ASP A 300 -22.96 17.87 -1.85
CA ASP A 300 -23.87 18.99 -1.61
C ASP A 300 -25.07 18.55 -0.75
N GLU A 301 -25.64 17.37 -1.05
CA GLU A 301 -26.66 16.72 -0.20
C GLU A 301 -26.12 16.42 1.21
N ALA A 302 -24.91 15.88 1.33
CA ALA A 302 -24.31 15.55 2.62
C ALA A 302 -24.11 16.80 3.49
N GLU A 303 -23.64 17.92 2.90
CA GLU A 303 -23.52 19.22 3.58
C GLU A 303 -24.88 19.74 4.07
N GLU A 304 -25.95 19.57 3.28
CA GLU A 304 -27.32 19.91 3.69
C GLU A 304 -27.79 19.05 4.89
N ASN A 305 -27.27 17.83 5.01
CA ASN A 305 -27.49 16.93 6.13
C ASN A 305 -26.45 17.06 7.27
N GLY A 306 -25.68 18.16 7.29
CA GLY A 306 -24.78 18.49 8.40
C GLY A 306 -23.33 17.99 8.23
N ALA A 307 -22.96 17.49 7.06
CA ALA A 307 -21.56 17.19 6.76
C ALA A 307 -20.72 18.47 6.70
N VAL A 308 -19.45 18.34 7.07
CA VAL A 308 -18.42 19.35 6.81
C VAL A 308 -17.43 18.71 5.86
N ILE A 309 -17.17 19.32 4.70
CA ILE A 309 -16.21 18.79 3.72
C ILE A 309 -15.40 19.98 3.20
N VAL A 310 -14.08 19.95 3.39
CA VAL A 310 -13.16 21.01 2.99
C VAL A 310 -11.86 20.41 2.48
N GLY A 311 -11.42 20.84 1.30
CA GLY A 311 -10.13 20.43 0.72
C GLY A 311 -10.27 19.63 -0.58
N GLU A 312 -11.38 19.80 -1.27
CA GLU A 312 -11.66 19.14 -2.54
C GLU A 312 -10.74 19.68 -3.65
N VAL A 313 -10.19 18.76 -4.43
CA VAL A 313 -9.19 19.10 -5.47
C VAL A 313 -9.81 19.37 -6.83
N ALA A 314 -11.03 18.90 -7.05
CA ALA A 314 -11.79 19.17 -8.27
C ALA A 314 -13.30 19.08 -7.99
N ASP A 315 -14.08 19.77 -8.82
CA ASP A 315 -15.55 19.68 -8.88
C ASP A 315 -15.91 18.95 -10.18
N ILE A 316 -16.52 17.78 -10.04
CA ILE A 316 -16.81 16.89 -11.17
C ILE A 316 -18.31 16.70 -11.32
N HIS A 317 -18.74 16.66 -12.58
CA HIS A 317 -20.04 16.11 -12.92
C HIS A 317 -19.87 14.63 -13.28
N LEU A 318 -20.62 13.77 -12.59
CA LEU A 318 -20.75 12.37 -12.95
C LEU A 318 -21.82 12.25 -14.02
N ASP A 319 -21.47 11.72 -15.20
CA ASP A 319 -22.46 11.50 -16.25
C ASP A 319 -23.45 10.40 -15.80
N PRO A 320 -24.73 10.73 -15.56
CA PRO A 320 -25.70 9.75 -15.08
C PRO A 320 -25.98 8.63 -16.11
N ASN A 321 -25.70 8.87 -17.39
CA ASN A 321 -25.94 7.93 -18.47
C ASN A 321 -24.69 7.11 -18.85
N GLN A 322 -23.54 7.37 -18.22
CA GLN A 322 -22.33 6.60 -18.47
C GLN A 322 -22.43 5.23 -17.80
N GLU A 323 -22.43 4.16 -18.59
CA GLU A 323 -22.19 2.82 -18.06
C GLU A 323 -20.78 2.74 -17.47
N VAL A 324 -20.70 2.72 -16.14
CA VAL A 324 -19.45 2.43 -15.45
C VAL A 324 -19.14 0.95 -15.65
N LYS A 325 -18.22 0.65 -16.57
CA LYS A 325 -17.58 -0.67 -16.61
C LYS A 325 -16.84 -0.84 -15.30
N TYR A 326 -17.44 -1.63 -14.42
CA TYR A 326 -16.90 -1.91 -13.12
C TYR A 326 -15.78 -2.93 -13.27
N ASP A 327 -14.57 -2.53 -12.89
CA ASP A 327 -13.48 -3.49 -12.72
C ASP A 327 -13.73 -4.37 -11.46
N ALA A 328 -14.50 -3.92 -10.48
CA ALA A 328 -14.42 -4.44 -9.10
C ALA A 328 -15.05 -5.81 -8.78
N ASP A 329 -15.91 -6.41 -9.60
CA ASP A 329 -16.47 -7.74 -9.28
C ASP A 329 -15.61 -8.90 -9.81
N HIS A 330 -14.84 -8.64 -10.89
CA HIS A 330 -13.88 -9.61 -11.38
C HIS A 330 -12.45 -9.32 -10.93
N THR A 331 -12.13 -8.08 -10.52
CA THR A 331 -10.73 -7.74 -10.19
C THR A 331 -10.26 -8.20 -8.82
N THR A 332 -11.11 -8.42 -7.82
CA THR A 332 -10.65 -8.92 -6.51
C THR A 332 -10.31 -10.41 -6.58
N ASP A 333 -11.25 -11.28 -6.94
CA ASP A 333 -11.00 -12.72 -7.04
C ASP A 333 -9.93 -13.05 -8.10
N PHE A 334 -9.96 -12.37 -9.24
CA PHE A 334 -8.90 -12.50 -10.25
C PHE A 334 -7.56 -11.98 -9.73
N ALA A 335 -7.51 -10.86 -9.00
CA ALA A 335 -6.26 -10.39 -8.39
C ALA A 335 -5.74 -11.38 -7.34
N TRP A 336 -6.61 -12.03 -6.56
CA TRP A 336 -6.20 -13.04 -5.59
C TRP A 336 -5.62 -14.28 -6.27
N ILE A 337 -6.28 -14.78 -7.32
CA ILE A 337 -5.78 -15.89 -8.14
C ILE A 337 -4.46 -15.50 -8.80
N CYS A 338 -4.40 -14.34 -9.44
CA CYS A 338 -3.17 -13.83 -10.05
C CYS A 338 -2.07 -13.65 -8.99
N GLY A 339 -2.38 -13.11 -7.82
CA GLY A 339 -1.43 -12.93 -6.73
C GLY A 339 -0.86 -14.27 -6.25
N PHE A 340 -1.70 -15.29 -6.12
CA PHE A 340 -1.23 -16.64 -5.81
C PHE A 340 -0.34 -17.19 -6.93
N LEU A 341 -0.76 -17.12 -8.20
CA LEU A 341 0.04 -17.62 -9.33
C LEU A 341 1.37 -16.89 -9.46
N PHE A 342 1.38 -15.57 -9.27
CA PHE A 342 2.60 -14.77 -9.28
C PHE A 342 3.46 -14.99 -8.03
N SER A 343 2.94 -15.61 -6.97
CA SER A 343 3.76 -16.00 -5.83
C SER A 343 4.58 -17.27 -6.09
N LEU A 344 4.24 -18.09 -7.10
CA LEU A 344 4.89 -19.38 -7.40
C LEU A 344 6.34 -19.35 -7.93
N PRO A 345 6.86 -18.30 -8.60
CA PRO A 345 8.21 -18.32 -9.17
C PRO A 345 9.35 -18.67 -8.19
N PRO A 346 9.37 -18.21 -6.93
CA PRO A 346 10.34 -18.68 -5.94
C PRO A 346 10.35 -20.19 -5.74
N LEU A 347 9.18 -20.85 -5.74
CA LEU A 347 9.10 -22.32 -5.68
C LEU A 347 9.72 -22.97 -6.93
N ALA A 348 9.46 -22.40 -8.11
CA ALA A 348 10.06 -22.87 -9.36
C ALA A 348 11.59 -22.66 -9.38
N ILE A 349 12.09 -21.56 -8.81
CA ILE A 349 13.54 -21.29 -8.67
C ILE A 349 14.17 -22.32 -7.74
N VAL A 350 13.60 -22.56 -6.56
CA VAL A 350 14.07 -23.58 -5.61
C VAL A 350 14.10 -24.95 -6.29
N GLY A 351 13.01 -25.34 -6.94
CA GLY A 351 12.89 -26.61 -7.65
C GLY A 351 13.86 -26.74 -8.82
N GLY A 352 14.04 -25.68 -9.61
CA GLY A 352 14.92 -25.69 -10.77
C GLY A 352 16.41 -25.78 -10.40
N LEU A 353 16.83 -25.08 -9.34
CA LEU A 353 18.23 -25.08 -8.90
C LEU A 353 18.61 -26.31 -8.10
N SER A 354 17.72 -26.80 -7.23
CA SER A 354 17.99 -27.97 -6.37
C SER A 354 17.50 -29.30 -6.93
N ARG A 355 16.66 -29.28 -7.97
CA ARG A 355 15.86 -30.44 -8.44
C ARG A 355 15.01 -31.06 -7.32
N PHE A 356 14.70 -30.29 -6.28
CA PHE A 356 14.11 -30.78 -5.03
C PHE A 356 14.87 -31.98 -4.42
N ALA A 357 16.19 -32.07 -4.66
CA ALA A 357 17.04 -32.99 -3.93
C ALA A 357 17.16 -32.56 -2.47
N THR A 358 17.20 -33.52 -1.54
CA THR A 358 17.32 -33.21 -0.12
C THR A 358 18.74 -32.83 0.29
N GLY A 359 19.75 -33.24 -0.48
CA GLY A 359 21.14 -33.21 -0.03
C GLY A 359 21.32 -33.98 1.29
N ASN A 360 22.27 -33.54 2.09
CA ASN A 360 22.55 -33.98 3.46
C ASN A 360 21.76 -33.19 4.52
N SER A 361 20.87 -32.28 4.12
CA SER A 361 20.12 -31.43 5.06
C SER A 361 19.26 -32.22 6.06
N SER A 362 19.18 -31.70 7.28
CA SER A 362 18.36 -32.24 8.35
C SER A 362 16.86 -32.07 8.05
N LEU A 363 16.03 -32.83 8.78
CA LEU A 363 14.57 -32.68 8.67
C LEU A 363 14.11 -31.29 9.13
N LEU A 364 14.75 -30.71 10.14
CA LEU A 364 14.42 -29.38 10.64
C LEU A 364 14.79 -28.29 9.63
N GLU A 365 15.94 -28.42 8.96
CA GLU A 365 16.34 -27.50 7.90
C GLU A 365 15.29 -27.45 6.80
N ARG A 366 14.95 -28.61 6.24
CA ARG A 366 13.92 -28.76 5.21
C ARG A 366 12.55 -28.30 5.69
N GLY A 367 12.15 -28.70 6.90
CA GLY A 367 10.85 -28.42 7.46
C GLY A 367 10.59 -26.92 7.59
N PHE A 368 11.50 -26.19 8.23
CA PHE A 368 11.32 -24.75 8.44
C PHE A 368 11.49 -23.94 7.15
N THR A 369 12.46 -24.24 6.29
CA THR A 369 12.63 -23.47 5.04
C THR A 369 11.47 -23.67 4.08
N MET A 370 10.94 -24.90 3.96
CA MET A 370 9.79 -25.18 3.10
C MET A 370 8.48 -24.69 3.69
N ALA A 371 8.27 -24.82 5.01
CA ALA A 371 7.10 -24.23 5.66
C ALA A 371 7.10 -22.71 5.50
N TRP A 372 8.25 -22.06 5.64
CA TRP A 372 8.38 -20.63 5.45
C TRP A 372 8.09 -20.20 4.00
N LEU A 373 8.64 -20.92 3.02
CA LEU A 373 8.32 -20.72 1.60
C LEU A 373 6.82 -20.86 1.34
N ALA A 374 6.21 -21.95 1.80
CA ALA A 374 4.78 -22.23 1.61
C ALA A 374 3.90 -21.15 2.26
N THR A 375 4.19 -20.77 3.51
CA THR A 375 3.50 -19.67 4.18
C THR A 375 3.57 -18.39 3.36
N GLY A 376 4.73 -18.07 2.77
CA GLY A 376 4.87 -16.95 1.84
C GLY A 376 3.96 -17.05 0.63
N LEU A 377 3.94 -18.19 -0.07
CA LEU A 377 3.10 -18.42 -1.26
C LEU A 377 1.61 -18.16 -0.98
N PHE A 378 1.13 -18.66 0.16
CA PHE A 378 -0.27 -18.58 0.49
C PHE A 378 -0.63 -17.35 1.33
N ALA A 379 0.32 -16.53 1.79
CA ALA A 379 0.04 -15.43 2.73
C ALA A 379 -1.07 -14.49 2.23
N GLY A 380 -1.09 -14.14 0.95
CA GLY A 380 -2.16 -13.33 0.35
C GLY A 380 -3.52 -14.01 0.43
N LEU A 381 -3.60 -15.26 -0.05
CA LEU A 381 -4.85 -16.04 -0.06
C LEU A 381 -5.37 -16.35 1.36
N TRP A 382 -4.47 -16.69 2.30
CA TRP A 382 -4.80 -16.94 3.70
C TRP A 382 -5.38 -15.70 4.37
N VAL A 383 -4.78 -14.52 4.16
CA VAL A 383 -5.31 -13.27 4.72
C VAL A 383 -6.69 -12.95 4.15
N TYR A 384 -6.90 -13.15 2.85
CA TYR A 384 -8.21 -12.96 2.21
C TYR A 384 -9.29 -13.88 2.78
N LEU A 385 -9.02 -15.19 2.82
CA LEU A 385 -9.97 -16.19 3.32
C LEU A 385 -10.29 -15.99 4.80
N ILE A 386 -9.30 -15.61 5.62
CA ILE A 386 -9.52 -15.38 7.05
C ILE A 386 -10.25 -14.06 7.29
N LEU A 387 -9.94 -12.97 6.58
CA LEU A 387 -10.69 -11.72 6.70
C LEU A 387 -12.14 -11.91 6.24
N GLY A 388 -12.37 -12.66 5.16
CA GLY A 388 -13.72 -13.08 4.74
C GLY A 388 -14.43 -13.91 5.82
N TYR A 389 -13.75 -14.88 6.42
CA TYR A 389 -14.29 -15.71 7.50
C TYR A 389 -14.63 -14.90 8.77
N ILE A 390 -13.76 -13.98 9.18
CA ILE A 390 -13.99 -13.07 10.32
C ILE A 390 -15.21 -12.19 10.06
N TYR A 391 -15.34 -11.67 8.84
CA TYR A 391 -16.46 -10.83 8.45
C TYR A 391 -17.80 -11.59 8.50
N VAL A 392 -17.82 -12.84 8.04
CA VAL A 392 -19.02 -13.70 7.99
C VAL A 392 -19.46 -14.19 9.38
N LEU A 393 -18.52 -14.64 10.23
CA LEU A 393 -18.86 -15.29 11.49
C LEU A 393 -18.84 -14.38 12.72
N HIS A 394 -18.20 -13.22 12.61
CA HIS A 394 -18.10 -12.26 13.70
C HIS A 394 -18.50 -10.83 13.28
N PRO A 395 -19.74 -10.62 12.79
CA PRO A 395 -20.23 -9.29 12.42
C PRO A 395 -20.21 -8.29 13.60
N SER A 396 -20.16 -8.77 14.84
CA SER A 396 -20.02 -7.94 16.04
C SER A 396 -18.64 -7.29 16.20
N LEU A 397 -17.60 -7.77 15.49
CA LEU A 397 -16.26 -7.14 15.47
C LEU A 397 -16.17 -5.97 14.48
N THR A 398 -17.04 -5.95 13.47
CA THR A 398 -17.08 -4.92 12.43
C THR A 398 -18.14 -3.86 12.70
N ARG A 399 -19.06 -4.09 13.65
CA ARG A 399 -20.06 -3.13 14.09
C ARG A 399 -19.57 -2.32 15.31
N PRO A 400 -19.50 -0.99 15.24
CA PRO A 400 -19.18 -0.18 16.42
C PRO A 400 -20.36 -0.19 17.41
N GLY A 401 -20.17 -0.78 18.60
CA GLY A 401 -21.18 -0.85 19.66
C GLY A 401 -20.66 -1.45 20.99
N MET A 402 -21.30 -1.05 22.11
CA MET A 402 -20.83 -1.28 23.49
C MET A 402 -20.74 -2.75 23.96
N GLU A 403 -21.26 -3.72 23.21
CA GLU A 403 -21.16 -5.16 23.49
C GLU A 403 -19.82 -5.80 23.01
N ALA A 404 -18.95 -5.00 22.37
CA ALA A 404 -17.69 -5.44 21.77
C ALA A 404 -16.62 -5.96 22.76
N ARG A 405 -16.77 -5.76 24.08
CA ARG A 405 -15.72 -6.12 25.05
C ARG A 405 -15.63 -7.63 25.35
N ALA A 406 -16.75 -8.35 25.40
CA ALA A 406 -16.73 -9.80 25.73
C ALA A 406 -16.34 -10.68 24.53
N HIS A 407 -16.60 -10.23 23.30
CA HIS A 407 -16.20 -10.91 22.06
C HIS A 407 -14.76 -10.60 21.60
N SER A 408 -14.03 -9.72 22.32
CA SER A 408 -12.71 -9.25 21.90
C SER A 408 -11.58 -10.26 22.12
N ILE A 409 -11.59 -11.02 23.23
CA ILE A 409 -10.49 -11.95 23.56
C ILE A 409 -10.54 -13.20 22.68
N ALA A 410 -11.72 -13.81 22.50
CA ALA A 410 -11.86 -15.00 21.66
C ALA A 410 -11.52 -14.69 20.19
N SER A 411 -11.95 -13.53 19.69
CA SER A 411 -11.56 -13.03 18.37
C SER A 411 -10.06 -12.78 18.26
N LEU A 412 -9.47 -12.12 19.26
CA LEU A 412 -8.03 -11.88 19.28
C LEU A 412 -7.23 -13.18 19.30
N LEU A 413 -7.65 -14.16 20.10
CA LEU A 413 -7.05 -15.50 20.15
C LEU A 413 -7.21 -16.22 18.81
N PHE A 414 -8.40 -16.18 18.21
CA PHE A 414 -8.65 -16.77 16.91
C PHE A 414 -7.75 -16.14 15.84
N PHE A 415 -7.71 -14.81 15.74
CA PHE A 415 -6.83 -14.09 14.82
C PHE A 415 -5.36 -14.43 15.06
N THR A 416 -4.95 -14.50 16.33
CA THR A 416 -3.57 -14.86 16.69
C THR A 416 -3.23 -16.29 16.24
N LEU A 417 -4.09 -17.26 16.50
CA LEU A 417 -3.85 -18.66 16.18
C LEU A 417 -3.98 -18.99 14.68
N THR A 418 -4.80 -18.24 13.95
CA THR A 418 -5.07 -18.51 12.52
C THR A 418 -4.26 -17.64 11.58
N VAL A 419 -3.84 -16.44 12.00
CA VAL A 419 -3.06 -15.51 11.16
C VAL A 419 -1.64 -15.35 11.70
N VAL A 420 -1.49 -14.91 12.95
CA VAL A 420 -0.18 -14.50 13.47
C VAL A 420 0.76 -15.69 13.65
N VAL A 421 0.31 -16.76 14.30
CA VAL A 421 1.14 -17.95 14.56
C VAL A 421 1.54 -18.67 13.26
N PRO A 422 0.63 -18.96 12.31
CA PRO A 422 1.00 -19.62 11.06
C PRO A 422 1.92 -18.78 10.16
N LEU A 423 1.87 -17.45 10.29
CA LEU A 423 2.77 -16.53 9.60
C LEU A 423 4.15 -16.46 10.28
N ALA A 424 4.16 -16.26 11.59
CA ALA A 424 5.38 -15.96 12.33
C ALA A 424 6.20 -17.21 12.67
N ALA A 425 5.57 -18.34 13.02
CA ALA A 425 6.31 -19.52 13.48
C ALA A 425 7.23 -20.11 12.39
N PRO A 426 6.78 -20.31 11.13
CA PRO A 426 7.66 -20.73 10.04
C PRO A 426 8.76 -19.72 9.75
N ALA A 427 8.46 -18.42 9.80
CA ALA A 427 9.44 -17.36 9.55
C ALA A 427 10.54 -17.31 10.62
N VAL A 428 10.16 -17.30 11.91
CA VAL A 428 11.10 -17.31 13.03
C VAL A 428 11.97 -18.56 13.01
N GLY A 429 11.35 -19.73 12.82
CA GLY A 429 12.10 -20.98 12.69
C GLY A 429 13.02 -20.99 11.45
N GLY A 430 12.55 -20.41 10.34
CA GLY A 430 13.34 -20.22 9.13
C GLY A 430 14.56 -19.33 9.34
N PHE A 431 14.42 -18.18 10.00
CA PHE A 431 15.55 -17.31 10.36
C PHE A 431 16.56 -18.03 11.25
N VAL A 432 16.11 -18.78 12.26
CA VAL A 432 16.97 -19.54 13.17
C VAL A 432 17.75 -20.62 12.42
N VAL A 433 17.06 -21.39 11.57
CA VAL A 433 17.68 -22.45 10.76
C VAL A 433 18.66 -21.87 9.74
N VAL A 434 18.33 -20.74 9.09
CA VAL A 434 19.25 -20.04 8.19
C VAL A 434 20.49 -19.57 8.93
N ALA A 435 20.35 -18.98 10.12
CA ALA A 435 21.48 -18.56 10.93
C ALA A 435 22.36 -19.75 11.34
N LYS A 436 21.74 -20.89 11.70
CA LYS A 436 22.44 -22.13 12.01
C LYS A 436 23.23 -22.63 10.79
N MET A 437 22.59 -22.77 9.63
CA MET A 437 23.27 -23.21 8.40
C MET A 437 24.39 -22.26 7.99
N LEU A 438 24.20 -20.93 8.11
CA LEU A 438 25.25 -19.94 7.85
C LEU A 438 26.45 -20.12 8.80
N SER A 439 26.18 -20.45 10.07
CA SER A 439 27.22 -20.71 11.07
C SER A 439 28.04 -21.97 10.75
N GLU A 440 27.39 -23.02 10.26
CA GLU A 440 28.03 -24.31 9.93
C GLU A 440 28.76 -24.25 8.59
N TYR A 441 28.18 -23.58 7.61
CA TYR A 441 28.71 -23.48 6.25
C TYR A 441 29.81 -22.42 6.12
N GLY A 442 29.64 -21.28 6.79
CA GLY A 442 30.57 -20.15 6.76
C GLY A 442 30.44 -19.22 5.55
N MET A 443 31.31 -18.22 5.54
CA MET A 443 31.39 -17.19 4.49
C MET A 443 32.40 -17.60 3.43
N CYS A 444 31.91 -17.85 2.22
CA CYS A 444 32.69 -18.45 1.15
C CYS A 444 33.11 -17.47 0.06
N VAL A 445 34.30 -17.69 -0.49
CA VAL A 445 34.84 -17.01 -1.67
C VAL A 445 35.23 -18.07 -2.70
N ASP A 446 34.74 -17.89 -3.92
CA ASP A 446 35.15 -18.67 -5.09
C ASP A 446 36.48 -18.13 -5.62
N LEU A 447 37.42 -19.04 -5.87
CA LEU A 447 38.79 -18.76 -6.30
C LEU A 447 39.01 -18.95 -7.82
N SER A 448 37.98 -19.38 -8.55
CA SER A 448 38.06 -19.70 -9.98
C SER A 448 38.18 -18.51 -10.92
#